data_AF-A0A7S2NUM8-F1
#
_entry.id   AF-A0A7S2NUM8-F1
#
_cell.length_a   1.000
_cell.length_b   1.000
_cell.length_c   1.000
_cell.angle_alpha   90.00
_cell.angle_beta   90.00
_cell.angle_gamma   90.00
#
_symmetry.space_group_name_H-M   'P 1'
#
loop_
_entity.id
_entity.type
_entity.pdbx_description
1 polymer ?
#
loop_
_entity_poly.entity_id
_entity_poly.type
_entity_poly.pdbx_seq_one_letter_code
_entity_poly.pdbx_strand_id
1 'polypeptide(L)'
;MTASDNFPTEELPSLHNFTRITLKEFLPFERVAYSCASSVSSSAGGGNHGCLGQIMPEDTYIALAGVPYIMPVDPGPWQPPAGGAFPTTVQMEQHRADRIEQKEQAKTARELERALKRMIIQAVPER
;
A
#
# COMPACT_ATOMS: atom_id res chain seq x y z
N MET A 1 -52.97 7.43 -32.88
CA MET A 1 -52.26 8.72 -32.82
C MET A 1 -51.89 8.93 -31.34
N THR A 2 -50.83 8.32 -30.80
CA THR A 2 -49.38 8.63 -30.86
C THR A 2 -48.94 9.83 -30.03
N ALA A 3 -48.38 9.53 -28.85
CA ALA A 3 -47.20 10.16 -28.24
C ALA A 3 -46.79 9.18 -27.11
N SER A 4 -45.86 8.24 -27.26
CA SER A 4 -44.40 8.36 -27.50
C SER A 4 -43.71 9.38 -26.59
N ASP A 5 -43.87 9.22 -25.27
CA ASP A 5 -42.90 9.72 -24.31
C ASP A 5 -41.69 8.78 -24.32
N ASN A 6 -40.72 9.20 -25.12
CA ASN A 6 -39.49 8.54 -25.47
C ASN A 6 -38.48 8.72 -24.32
N PHE A 7 -38.48 7.81 -23.32
CA PHE A 7 -37.34 7.68 -22.41
C PHE A 7 -36.20 6.99 -23.17
N PRO A 8 -35.01 7.62 -23.31
CA PRO A 8 -33.98 7.13 -24.20
C PRO A 8 -33.06 6.15 -23.46
N THR A 9 -33.59 5.02 -22.98
CA THR A 9 -32.86 3.75 -22.67
C THR A 9 -33.76 2.75 -21.95
N GLU A 10 -33.77 1.49 -22.42
CA GLU A 10 -34.25 0.33 -21.67
C GLU A 10 -33.30 0.09 -20.48
N GLU A 11 -33.78 0.42 -19.28
CA GLU A 11 -33.20 0.08 -17.98
C GLU A 11 -31.84 0.72 -17.60
N LEU A 12 -31.81 1.31 -16.41
CA LEU A 12 -30.56 1.62 -15.72
C LEU A 12 -29.81 0.30 -15.48
N PRO A 13 -28.48 0.21 -15.73
CA PRO A 13 -27.73 -1.00 -15.45
C PRO A 13 -27.90 -1.38 -13.99
N SER A 14 -28.51 -2.54 -13.77
CA SER A 14 -28.78 -3.10 -12.45
C SER A 14 -27.47 -3.20 -11.65
N LEU A 15 -27.51 -2.68 -10.42
CA LEU A 15 -26.43 -2.74 -9.42
C LEU A 15 -26.00 -4.19 -9.11
N HIS A 16 -26.75 -5.19 -9.60
CA HIS A 16 -26.54 -6.61 -9.40
C HIS A 16 -25.56 -7.28 -10.39
N ASN A 17 -25.09 -6.58 -11.43
CA ASN A 17 -24.16 -7.18 -12.40
C ASN A 17 -22.67 -7.00 -12.06
N PHE A 18 -22.38 -6.49 -10.85
CA PHE A 18 -21.11 -6.77 -10.21
C PHE A 18 -21.10 -8.24 -9.84
N THR A 19 -20.21 -9.03 -10.45
CA THR A 19 -19.77 -10.29 -9.87
C THR A 19 -19.22 -9.95 -8.49
N ARG A 20 -20.10 -10.03 -7.48
CA ARG A 20 -19.78 -9.80 -6.08
C ARG A 20 -18.74 -10.86 -5.77
N ILE A 21 -17.48 -10.48 -5.65
CA ILE A 21 -16.39 -11.39 -5.27
C ILE A 21 -16.90 -12.14 -4.05
N THR A 22 -17.12 -13.44 -4.20
CA THR A 22 -17.68 -14.21 -3.11
C THR A 22 -16.60 -14.32 -2.03
N LEU A 23 -16.99 -14.40 -0.75
CA LEU A 23 -16.02 -14.52 0.35
C LEU A 23 -15.02 -15.68 0.14
N LYS A 24 -15.44 -16.72 -0.59
CA LYS A 24 -14.60 -17.87 -0.96
C LYS A 24 -13.47 -17.52 -1.94
N GLU A 25 -13.66 -16.50 -2.78
CA GLU A 25 -12.66 -15.99 -3.74
C GLU A 25 -11.78 -14.92 -3.09
N PHE A 26 -12.33 -14.14 -2.16
CA PHE A 26 -11.62 -13.07 -1.45
C PHE A 26 -10.61 -13.59 -0.40
N LEU A 27 -11.01 -14.58 0.42
CA LEU A 27 -10.18 -15.13 1.49
C LEU A 27 -8.81 -15.70 1.02
N PRO A 28 -8.73 -16.50 -0.06
CA PRO A 28 -7.44 -16.96 -0.55
C PRO A 28 -6.60 -15.80 -1.11
N PHE A 29 -7.22 -14.80 -1.72
CA PHE A 29 -6.52 -13.63 -2.24
C PHE A 29 -5.88 -12.80 -1.10
N GLU A 30 -6.61 -12.55 -0.02
CA GLU A 30 -6.11 -11.84 1.16
C GLU A 30 -4.90 -12.57 1.80
N ARG A 31 -4.99 -13.89 1.94
CA ARG A 31 -3.88 -14.71 2.48
C ARG A 31 -2.63 -14.64 1.59
N VAL A 32 -2.80 -14.69 0.27
CA VAL A 32 -1.69 -14.56 -0.67
C VAL A 32 -1.07 -13.16 -0.57
N ALA A 33 -1.89 -12.11 -0.54
CA ALA A 33 -1.40 -10.74 -0.38
C ALA A 33 -0.60 -10.56 0.93
N TYR A 34 -1.09 -11.11 2.04
CA TYR A 34 -0.41 -11.07 3.34
C TYR A 34 0.92 -11.83 3.31
N SER A 35 0.95 -13.02 2.70
CA SER A 35 2.19 -13.78 2.53
C SER A 35 3.22 -13.07 1.65
N CYS A 36 2.77 -12.39 0.59
CA CYS A 36 3.64 -11.59 -0.27
C CYS A 36 4.23 -10.39 0.49
N ALA A 37 3.39 -9.66 1.23
CA ALA A 37 3.83 -8.50 1.99
C ALA A 37 4.76 -8.87 3.16
N SER A 38 4.54 -10.01 3.82
CA SER A 38 5.44 -10.49 4.88
C SER A 38 6.80 -10.97 4.35
N SER A 39 6.87 -11.37 3.07
CA SER A 39 8.12 -11.81 2.44
C SER A 39 9.02 -10.64 2.06
N VAL A 40 8.48 -9.42 1.96
CA VAL A 40 9.26 -8.22 1.66
C VAL A 40 9.76 -7.63 2.98
N SER A 41 11.08 -7.67 3.19
CA SER A 41 11.71 -7.11 4.39
C SER A 41 11.52 -5.59 4.48
N SER A 42 11.33 -5.09 5.70
CA SER A 42 11.25 -3.65 5.99
C SER A 42 11.81 -3.34 7.36
N SER A 43 12.70 -2.35 7.46
CA SER A 43 13.19 -1.81 8.73
C SER A 43 12.27 -0.73 9.34
N ALA A 44 11.20 -0.32 8.65
CA ALA A 44 10.27 0.72 9.12
C ALA A 44 9.17 0.19 10.06
N GLY A 45 9.57 -0.49 11.12
CA GLY A 45 8.62 -1.11 12.07
C GLY A 45 8.04 -2.44 11.59
N GLY A 46 8.54 -2.97 10.47
CA GLY A 46 8.16 -4.28 9.94
C GLY A 46 8.64 -5.46 10.78
N GLY A 47 9.78 -5.33 11.46
CA GLY A 47 10.39 -6.40 12.26
C GLY A 47 10.46 -7.72 11.47
N ASN A 48 10.02 -8.82 12.10
CA ASN A 48 9.91 -10.14 11.46
C ASN A 48 8.69 -10.28 10.51
N HIS A 49 7.88 -9.24 10.39
CA HIS A 49 6.64 -9.20 9.60
C HIS A 49 6.75 -8.36 8.32
N GLY A 50 7.92 -7.79 8.02
CA GLY A 50 8.18 -7.10 6.76
C GLY A 50 7.21 -5.95 6.50
N CYS A 51 6.72 -5.82 5.27
CA CYS A 51 5.73 -4.81 4.88
C CYS A 51 4.27 -5.24 5.14
N LEU A 52 4.01 -6.26 5.97
CA LEU A 52 2.65 -6.74 6.25
C LEU A 52 1.72 -5.62 6.79
N GLY A 53 2.27 -4.73 7.61
CA GLY A 53 1.52 -3.62 8.18
C GLY A 53 1.04 -2.57 7.17
N GLN A 54 1.51 -2.63 5.92
CA GLN A 54 1.02 -1.76 4.85
C GLN A 54 -0.38 -2.17 4.34
N ILE A 55 -0.77 -3.43 4.52
CA ILE A 55 -2.01 -3.99 3.97
C ILE A 55 -2.95 -4.59 5.01
N MET A 56 -2.41 -4.95 6.17
CA MET A 56 -3.21 -5.43 7.29
C MET A 56 -3.84 -4.23 8.04
N PRO A 57 -5.07 -4.35 8.55
CA PRO A 57 -5.62 -3.34 9.45
C PRO A 57 -4.68 -3.08 10.65
N GLU A 58 -4.66 -1.83 11.13
CA GLU A 58 -3.71 -1.41 12.16
C GLU A 58 -3.88 -2.21 13.47
N ASP A 59 -5.11 -2.37 13.94
CA ASP A 59 -5.42 -3.11 15.18
C ASP A 59 -4.94 -4.58 15.12
N THR A 60 -5.13 -5.24 13.97
CA THR A 60 -4.69 -6.63 13.78
C THR A 60 -3.18 -6.74 13.64
N TYR A 61 -2.54 -5.77 12.99
CA TYR A 61 -1.08 -5.72 12.90
C TYR A 61 -0.44 -5.48 14.27
N ILE A 62 -0.96 -4.53 15.06
CA ILE A 62 -0.48 -4.25 16.42
C ILE A 62 -0.64 -5.48 17.31
N ALA A 63 -1.76 -6.19 17.22
CA ALA A 63 -1.96 -7.44 17.95
C ALA A 63 -0.93 -8.53 17.59
N LEU A 64 -0.43 -8.54 16.36
CA LEU A 64 0.56 -9.50 15.88
C LEU A 64 2.01 -9.09 16.19
N ALA A 65 2.37 -7.84 15.91
CA ALA A 65 3.73 -7.33 15.97
C ALA A 65 4.08 -6.63 17.30
N GLY A 66 3.06 -6.28 18.10
CA GLY A 66 3.21 -5.53 19.36
C GLY A 66 3.54 -4.04 19.19
N VAL A 67 3.79 -3.58 17.95
CA VAL A 67 4.12 -2.19 17.61
C VAL A 67 3.33 -1.75 16.38
N PRO A 68 2.97 -0.46 16.27
CA PRO A 68 2.33 0.07 15.07
C PRO A 68 3.30 0.06 13.88
N TYR A 69 2.77 -0.23 12.69
CA TYR A 69 3.54 -0.11 11.46
C TYR A 69 3.68 1.37 11.07
N ILE A 70 4.91 1.81 10.82
CA ILE A 70 5.18 3.19 10.38
C ILE A 70 5.43 3.16 8.88
N MET A 71 4.47 3.67 8.10
CA MET A 71 4.63 3.71 6.65
C MET A 71 5.83 4.60 6.28
N PRO A 72 6.84 4.07 5.57
CA PRO A 72 7.99 4.88 5.17
C PRO A 72 7.57 6.00 4.22
N VAL A 73 8.00 7.22 4.52
CA VAL A 73 7.76 8.39 3.68
C VAL A 73 9.07 8.78 2.99
N ASP A 74 8.97 9.15 1.72
CA ASP A 74 10.13 9.64 0.96
C ASP A 74 10.60 10.98 1.57
N PRO A 75 11.85 11.09 2.03
CA PRO A 75 12.37 12.29 2.68
C PRO A 75 12.57 13.46 1.69
N GLY A 76 12.32 13.26 0.40
CA GLY A 76 12.33 14.34 -0.59
C GLY A 76 13.73 14.94 -0.86
N PRO A 77 13.79 16.19 -1.37
CA PRO A 77 15.05 16.86 -1.65
C PRO A 77 15.89 17.04 -0.38
N TRP A 78 17.22 17.12 -0.52
CA TRP A 78 18.11 17.29 0.63
C TRP A 78 17.77 18.55 1.41
N GLN A 79 17.56 18.39 2.71
CA GLN A 79 17.45 19.48 3.67
C GLN A 79 18.55 19.32 4.72
N PRO A 80 19.19 20.41 5.17
CA PRO A 80 20.13 20.36 6.30
C PRO A 80 19.44 19.83 7.58
N PRO A 81 20.17 19.17 8.49
CA PRO A 81 19.64 18.73 9.78
C PRO A 81 18.99 19.90 10.54
N ALA A 82 17.77 19.72 11.04
CA ALA A 82 17.05 20.75 11.78
C ALA A 82 17.78 21.08 13.10
N GLY A 83 18.06 22.37 13.35
CA GLY A 83 18.58 22.87 14.63
C GLY A 83 20.08 23.15 14.71
N GLY A 84 20.86 22.94 13.63
CA GLY A 84 22.29 23.28 13.60
C GLY A 84 22.58 24.43 12.65
N ALA A 85 22.93 25.62 13.17
CA ALA A 85 23.45 26.70 12.34
C ALA A 85 24.74 26.29 11.59
N PHE A 86 25.45 25.26 12.09
CA PHE A 86 26.59 24.62 11.45
C PHE A 86 26.64 23.15 11.90
N PRO A 87 26.06 22.20 11.14
CA PRO A 87 26.17 20.78 11.46
C PRO A 87 27.65 20.34 11.36
N THR A 88 28.10 19.48 12.26
CA THR A 88 29.41 18.83 12.12
C THR A 88 29.40 17.86 10.92
N THR A 89 30.57 17.54 10.37
CA THR A 89 30.70 16.58 9.26
C THR A 89 30.06 15.23 9.58
N VAL A 90 30.23 14.74 10.81
CA VAL A 90 29.64 13.49 11.30
C VAL A 90 28.11 13.55 11.29
N GLN A 91 27.52 14.66 11.75
CA GLN A 91 26.06 14.85 11.73
C GLN A 91 25.51 14.90 10.30
N MET A 92 26.26 15.48 9.36
CA MET A 92 25.86 15.48 7.95
C MET A 92 25.92 14.08 7.33
N GLU A 93 26.93 13.29 7.66
CA GLU A 93 27.08 11.90 7.17
C GLU A 93 25.98 10.98 7.72
N GLN A 94 25.70 11.05 9.03
CA GLN A 94 24.59 10.31 9.65
C GLN A 94 23.25 10.67 9.00
N HIS A 95 22.97 11.97 8.85
CA HIS A 95 21.74 12.42 8.21
C HIS A 95 21.63 12.00 6.73
N ARG A 96 22.76 11.85 6.03
CA ARG A 96 22.78 11.28 4.67
C ARG A 96 22.47 9.79 4.69
N ALA A 97 23.08 9.03 5.59
CA ALA A 97 22.86 7.59 5.73
C ALA A 97 21.38 7.30 6.06
N ASP A 98 20.82 7.98 7.06
CA ASP A 98 19.42 7.81 7.48
C ASP A 98 18.45 8.09 6.32
N ARG A 99 18.73 9.14 5.54
CA ARG A 99 17.91 9.47 4.37
C ARG A 99 18.02 8.45 3.25
N ILE A 100 19.20 7.87 3.04
CA ILE A 100 19.37 6.81 2.03
C ILE A 100 18.53 5.60 2.45
N GLU A 101 18.59 5.22 3.74
CA GLU A 101 17.78 4.13 4.26
C GLU A 101 16.28 4.41 4.12
N GLN A 102 15.81 5.60 4.52
CA GLN A 102 14.40 6.01 4.37
C GLN A 102 13.94 6.00 2.90
N LYS A 103 14.80 6.42 1.96
CA LYS A 103 14.49 6.37 0.53
C LYS A 103 14.33 4.95 0.01
N GLU A 104 15.23 4.05 0.40
CA GLU A 104 15.14 2.64 0.02
C GLU A 104 13.87 2.01 0.60
N GLN A 105 13.59 2.21 1.88
CA GLN A 105 12.35 1.73 2.50
C GLN A 105 11.08 2.25 1.80
N ALA A 106 11.04 3.56 1.50
CA ALA A 106 9.90 4.17 0.80
C ALA A 106 9.74 3.63 -0.63
N LYS A 107 10.86 3.35 -1.31
CA LYS A 107 10.85 2.71 -2.63
C LYS A 107 10.31 1.29 -2.54
N THR A 108 10.79 0.48 -1.60
CA THR A 108 10.32 -0.90 -1.39
C THR A 108 8.82 -0.95 -1.07
N ALA A 109 8.32 -0.07 -0.19
CA ALA A 109 6.89 0.02 0.14
C ALA A 109 6.04 0.41 -1.09
N ARG A 110 6.50 1.37 -1.91
CA ARG A 110 5.84 1.75 -3.16
C ARG A 110 5.88 0.64 -4.21
N GLU A 111 6.98 -0.11 -4.29
CA GLU A 111 7.11 -1.24 -5.21
C GLU A 111 6.17 -2.38 -4.84
N LEU A 112 6.04 -2.70 -3.54
CA LEU A 112 5.06 -3.66 -3.06
C LEU A 112 3.63 -3.21 -3.39
N GLU A 113 3.29 -1.95 -3.13
CA GLU A 113 1.97 -1.39 -3.47
C GLU A 113 1.66 -1.55 -4.97
N ARG A 114 2.64 -1.22 -5.84
CA ARG A 114 2.50 -1.37 -7.29
C ARG A 114 2.38 -2.84 -7.70
N ALA A 115 3.14 -3.74 -7.08
CA ALA A 115 3.07 -5.17 -7.35
C ALA A 115 1.69 -5.74 -6.99
N LEU A 116 1.18 -5.40 -5.81
CA LEU A 116 -0.16 -5.80 -5.35
C LEU A 116 -1.25 -5.26 -6.27
N LYS A 117 -1.18 -3.98 -6.67
CA LYS A 117 -2.12 -3.41 -7.66
C LYS A 117 -2.09 -4.15 -8.99
N ARG A 118 -0.90 -4.50 -9.49
CA ARG A 118 -0.76 -5.30 -10.72
C ARG A 118 -1.36 -6.70 -10.57
N MET A 119 -1.12 -7.37 -9.45
CA MET A 119 -1.72 -8.68 -9.17
C MET A 119 -3.25 -8.61 -9.18
N ILE A 120 -3.84 -7.58 -8.57
CA ILE A 120 -5.29 -7.37 -8.59
C ILE A 120 -5.79 -7.18 -10.02
N ILE A 121 -5.15 -6.28 -10.78
CA ILE A 121 -5.56 -6.00 -12.16
C ILE A 121 -5.47 -7.25 -13.04
N GLN A 122 -4.40 -8.03 -12.92
CA GLN A 122 -4.23 -9.29 -13.67
C GLN A 122 -5.20 -10.39 -13.24
N ALA A 123 -5.63 -10.38 -11.97
CA ALA A 123 -6.60 -11.35 -11.47
C ALA A 123 -8.04 -11.04 -11.94
N VAL A 124 -8.32 -9.82 -12.40
CA VAL A 124 -9.61 -9.46 -12.98
C VAL A 124 -9.59 -9.82 -14.48
N PRO A 125 -10.39 -10.80 -14.93
CA PRO A 125 -10.50 -11.10 -16.35
C PRO A 125 -11.07 -9.89 -17.09
N GLU A 126 -10.44 -9.50 -18.20
CA GLU A 126 -11.02 -8.51 -19.13
C GLU A 126 -12.35 -9.09 -19.65
N ARG A 127 -13.44 -8.38 -19.39
CA ARG A 127 -14.77 -8.71 -19.90
C ARG A 127 -14.94 -8.20 -21.32
#